data_AF-A0AAJ1QWQ3-F1
#
_entry.id   AF-A0AAJ1QWQ3-F1
#
_cell.length_a   1.000
_cell.length_b   1.000
_cell.length_c   1.000
_cell.angle_alpha   90.00
_cell.angle_beta   90.00
_cell.angle_gamma   90.00
#
_symmetry.space_group_name_H-M   'P 1'
#
loop_
_entity.id
_entity.type
_entity.pdbx_description
1 polymer ?
#
loop_
_entity_poly.entity_id
_entity_poly.type
_entity_poly.pdbx_seq_one_letter_code
_entity_poly.pdbx_strand_id
1 'polypeptide(L)'
;MLIKRIGYYLVGLSLGSVAVYFFWQKKQATFDYGMDARTLKSIRIKERLYSDDAKNAMHKFDIDSLKINTILHTGDVDFGKSKPRQEPCPEYYITGTKDLEKVSLLVKRCESTATIEKIIVE
;
A
#
# COMPACT_ATOMS: atom_id res chain seq x y z
N MET A 1 12.38 50.41 2.10
CA MET A 1 11.33 49.92 1.16
C MET A 1 11.22 48.40 1.12
N LEU A 2 12.33 47.65 1.11
CA LEU A 2 12.33 46.19 0.99
C LEU A 2 11.58 45.45 2.12
N ILE A 3 11.75 45.90 3.38
CA ILE A 3 11.09 45.31 4.56
C ILE A 3 9.57 45.35 4.46
N LYS A 4 9.00 46.46 3.97
CA LYS A 4 7.54 46.58 3.76
C LYS A 4 7.05 45.59 2.70
N ARG A 5 7.79 45.44 1.60
CA ARG A 5 7.46 44.50 0.52
C ARG A 5 7.50 43.04 0.99
N ILE A 6 8.51 42.69 1.77
CA ILE A 6 8.64 41.35 2.39
C ILE A 6 7.52 41.13 3.40
N GLY A 7 7.20 42.12 4.24
CA GLY A 7 6.13 42.03 5.23
C GLY A 7 4.77 41.73 4.60
N TYR A 8 4.36 42.50 3.57
CA TYR A 8 3.10 42.24 2.87
C TYR A 8 3.07 40.86 2.19
N TYR A 9 4.20 40.44 1.60
CA TYR A 9 4.31 39.10 1.00
C TYR A 9 4.15 37.98 2.04
N LEU A 10 4.81 38.09 3.20
CA LEU A 10 4.74 37.07 4.25
C LEU A 10 3.35 36.96 4.87
N VAL A 11 2.60 38.06 4.99
CA VAL A 11 1.20 38.04 5.43
C VAL A 11 0.31 37.32 4.42
N GLY A 12 0.48 37.59 3.12
CA GLY A 12 -0.25 36.86 2.08
C GLY A 12 0.11 35.38 2.05
N LEU A 13 1.40 35.06 2.16
CA LEU A 13 1.89 33.68 2.18
C LEU A 13 1.34 32.92 3.38
N SER A 14 1.35 33.51 4.59
CA SER A 14 0.84 32.85 5.79
C SER A 14 -0.65 32.57 5.71
N LEU A 15 -1.46 33.53 5.24
CA LEU A 15 -2.89 33.31 5.01
C LEU A 15 -3.14 32.22 3.96
N GLY A 16 -2.36 32.23 2.86
CA GLY A 16 -2.40 31.20 1.84
C GLY A 16 -2.03 29.80 2.39
N SER A 17 -0.96 29.71 3.18
CA SER A 17 -0.53 28.46 3.82
C SER A 17 -1.59 27.91 4.76
N VAL A 18 -2.25 28.76 5.55
CA VAL A 18 -3.36 28.33 6.43
C VAL A 18 -4.52 27.77 5.61
N ALA A 19 -4.93 28.47 4.54
CA ALA A 19 -5.99 27.98 3.66
C ALA A 19 -5.62 26.62 3.03
N VAL A 20 -4.42 26.48 2.46
CA VAL A 20 -3.93 25.24 1.87
C VAL A 20 -3.90 24.10 2.90
N TYR A 21 -3.45 24.38 4.13
CA TYR A 21 -3.44 23.39 5.22
C TYR A 21 -4.83 22.79 5.46
N PHE A 22 -5.87 23.62 5.57
CA PHE A 22 -7.24 23.13 5.76
C PHE A 22 -7.78 22.32 4.57
N PHE A 23 -7.49 22.74 3.33
CA PHE A 23 -7.89 21.96 2.15
C PHE A 23 -7.20 20.60 2.10
N TRP A 24 -5.92 20.53 2.47
CA TRP A 24 -5.16 19.29 2.42
C TRP A 24 -5.64 18.24 3.43
N GLN A 25 -5.99 18.68 4.65
CA GLN A 25 -6.53 17.81 5.70
C GLN A 25 -7.80 17.07 5.24
N LYS A 26 -8.65 17.71 4.43
CA LYS A 26 -9.88 17.10 3.92
C LYS A 26 -9.67 16.15 2.73
N LYS A 27 -8.51 16.19 2.07
CA LYS A 27 -8.29 15.48 0.80
C LYS A 27 -7.93 13.99 0.99
N GLN A 28 -7.66 13.53 2.23
CA GLN A 28 -7.11 12.19 2.52
C GLN A 28 -6.00 11.77 1.52
N ALA A 29 -5.13 12.72 1.16
CA ALA A 29 -4.14 12.50 0.13
C ALA A 29 -3.06 11.52 0.62
N THR A 30 -2.86 10.43 -0.13
CA THR A 30 -1.84 9.42 0.14
C THR A 30 -0.77 9.46 -0.96
N PHE A 31 0.50 9.56 -0.55
CA PHE A 31 1.65 9.76 -1.45
C PHE A 31 2.39 8.45 -1.75
N ASP A 32 1.69 7.50 -2.38
CA ASP A 32 2.22 6.18 -2.72
C ASP A 32 3.00 6.21 -4.04
N TYR A 33 4.09 6.99 -4.09
CA TYR A 33 4.89 7.15 -5.30
C TYR A 33 5.91 6.03 -5.53
N GLY A 34 6.39 5.40 -4.45
CA GLY A 34 7.31 4.27 -4.52
C GLY A 34 6.69 3.05 -5.23
N MET A 35 7.53 2.23 -5.84
CA MET A 35 7.07 1.06 -6.61
C MET A 35 6.27 0.08 -5.73
N ASP A 36 6.78 -0.22 -4.53
CA ASP A 36 6.09 -1.09 -3.57
C ASP A 36 4.79 -0.45 -3.09
N ALA A 37 4.86 0.80 -2.60
CA ALA A 37 3.71 1.53 -2.11
C ALA A 37 2.57 1.61 -3.16
N ARG A 38 2.92 1.88 -4.42
CA ARG A 38 1.96 1.89 -5.53
C ARG A 38 1.34 0.51 -5.76
N THR A 39 2.16 -0.54 -5.77
CA THR A 39 1.71 -1.91 -6.01
C THR A 39 0.80 -2.39 -4.88
N LEU A 40 1.24 -2.23 -3.64
CA LEU A 40 0.49 -2.53 -2.43
C LEU A 40 -0.84 -1.76 -2.38
N LYS A 41 -0.84 -0.46 -2.67
CA LYS A 41 -2.09 0.32 -2.78
C LYS A 41 -3.02 -0.26 -3.84
N SER A 42 -2.50 -0.62 -5.02
CA SER A 42 -3.30 -1.15 -6.11
C SER A 42 -3.97 -2.49 -5.78
N ILE A 43 -3.37 -3.26 -4.87
CA ILE A 43 -3.91 -4.51 -4.33
C ILE A 43 -4.96 -4.19 -3.24
N ARG A 44 -4.64 -3.28 -2.32
CA ARG A 44 -5.50 -2.90 -1.18
C ARG A 44 -6.84 -2.29 -1.57
N ILE A 45 -6.90 -1.53 -2.68
CA ILE A 45 -8.14 -0.89 -3.14
C ILE A 45 -9.10 -1.86 -3.84
N LYS A 46 -8.66 -3.08 -4.16
CA LYS A 46 -9.46 -4.10 -4.84
C LYS A 46 -10.17 -4.99 -3.82
N GLU A 47 -11.24 -5.65 -4.26
CA GLU A 47 -11.94 -6.62 -3.42
C GLU A 47 -11.01 -7.81 -3.13
N ARG A 48 -10.88 -8.14 -1.85
CA ARG A 48 -9.91 -9.14 -1.40
C ARG A 48 -10.55 -10.52 -1.28
N LEU A 49 -9.98 -11.47 -2.00
CA LEU A 49 -10.40 -12.87 -2.01
C LEU A 49 -9.27 -13.75 -1.47
N TYR A 50 -9.65 -14.91 -0.94
CA TYR A 50 -8.71 -15.90 -0.41
C TYR A 50 -8.97 -17.24 -1.09
N SER A 51 -7.92 -17.84 -1.65
CA SER A 51 -7.98 -19.22 -2.12
C SER A 51 -8.14 -20.18 -0.94
N ASP A 52 -8.54 -21.42 -1.21
CA ASP A 52 -8.66 -22.43 -0.15
C ASP A 52 -7.30 -22.81 0.43
N ASP A 53 -6.24 -22.80 -0.38
CA ASP A 53 -4.86 -22.96 0.08
C ASP A 53 -4.45 -21.85 1.07
N ALA A 54 -4.79 -20.60 0.76
CA ALA A 54 -4.52 -19.47 1.63
C ALA A 54 -5.31 -19.58 2.93
N LYS A 55 -6.60 -19.92 2.89
CA LYS A 55 -7.41 -20.14 4.10
C LYS A 55 -6.83 -21.26 4.98
N ASN A 56 -6.42 -22.37 4.38
CA ASN A 56 -5.79 -23.47 5.11
C ASN A 56 -4.49 -23.03 5.78
N ALA A 57 -3.65 -22.24 5.09
CA ALA A 57 -2.44 -21.68 5.66
C ALA A 57 -2.74 -20.66 6.78
N MET A 58 -3.77 -19.83 6.63
CA MET A 58 -4.23 -18.93 7.69
C MET A 58 -4.59 -19.68 8.96
N HIS A 59 -5.37 -20.76 8.84
CA HIS A 59 -5.73 -21.61 9.98
C HIS A 59 -4.53 -22.36 10.57
N LYS A 60 -3.61 -22.85 9.74
CA LYS A 60 -2.46 -23.64 10.18
C LYS A 60 -1.40 -22.80 10.92
N PHE A 61 -1.15 -21.59 10.45
CA PHE A 61 -0.09 -20.71 10.97
C PHE A 61 -0.61 -19.55 11.83
N ASP A 62 -1.90 -19.59 12.20
CA ASP A 62 -2.56 -18.55 12.98
C ASP A 62 -2.37 -17.14 12.38
N ILE A 63 -2.52 -17.06 11.06
CA ILE A 63 -2.41 -15.81 10.29
C ILE A 63 -3.81 -15.25 10.10
N ASP A 64 -4.11 -14.19 10.82
CA ASP A 64 -5.38 -13.48 10.69
C ASP A 64 -5.33 -12.43 9.55
N SER A 65 -6.51 -12.04 9.08
CA SER A 65 -6.77 -10.97 8.13
C SER A 65 -6.09 -9.64 8.49
N LEU A 66 -5.92 -9.35 9.79
CA LEU A 66 -5.19 -8.17 10.27
C LEU A 66 -3.69 -8.25 9.96
N LYS A 67 -3.05 -9.41 10.16
CA LYS A 67 -1.62 -9.61 9.83
C LYS A 67 -1.40 -9.46 8.32
N ILE A 68 -2.28 -10.05 7.52
CA ILE A 68 -2.27 -9.89 6.06
C ILE A 68 -2.46 -8.42 5.67
N ASN A 69 -3.38 -7.71 6.32
CA ASN A 69 -3.56 -6.29 6.08
C ASN A 69 -2.28 -5.49 6.38
N THR A 70 -1.60 -5.79 7.47
CA THR A 70 -0.31 -5.18 7.82
C THR A 70 0.73 -5.41 6.72
N ILE A 71 0.85 -6.64 6.21
CA ILE A 71 1.77 -6.96 5.08
C ILE A 71 1.41 -6.13 3.84
N LEU A 72 0.12 -5.98 3.53
CA LEU A 72 -0.32 -5.17 2.39
C LEU A 72 -0.14 -3.65 2.60
N HIS A 73 0.19 -3.20 3.81
CA HIS A 73 0.47 -1.79 4.11
C HIS A 73 1.97 -1.48 4.21
N THR A 74 2.76 -2.41 4.75
CA THR A 74 4.18 -2.17 5.09
C THR A 74 5.13 -3.20 4.50
N GLY A 75 4.63 -4.18 3.75
CA GLY A 75 5.44 -5.23 3.15
C GLY A 75 6.35 -4.72 2.04
N ASP A 76 7.25 -5.59 1.61
CA ASP A 76 8.14 -5.36 0.49
C ASP A 76 7.71 -6.21 -0.71
N VAL A 77 7.77 -5.66 -1.92
CA VAL A 77 7.36 -6.37 -3.14
C VAL A 77 8.59 -6.87 -3.87
N ASP A 78 8.78 -8.19 -3.89
CA ASP A 78 9.87 -8.80 -4.64
C ASP A 78 9.49 -8.85 -6.13
N PHE A 79 9.86 -7.81 -6.88
CA PHE A 79 9.62 -7.76 -8.33
C PHE A 79 10.39 -8.82 -9.13
N GLY A 80 11.43 -9.42 -8.56
CA GLY A 80 12.19 -10.51 -9.19
C GLY A 80 11.43 -11.83 -9.17
N LYS A 81 10.72 -12.11 -8.08
CA LYS A 81 9.82 -13.27 -7.94
C LYS A 81 8.41 -13.01 -8.48
N SER A 82 8.02 -11.75 -8.61
CA SER A 82 6.72 -11.33 -9.15
C SER A 82 6.67 -11.42 -10.68
N LYS A 83 5.46 -11.56 -11.22
CA LYS A 83 5.17 -11.51 -12.66
C LYS A 83 4.21 -10.36 -12.97
N PRO A 84 4.67 -9.10 -12.90
CA PRO A 84 3.82 -7.92 -13.05
C PRO A 84 3.21 -7.75 -14.45
N ARG A 85 3.77 -8.41 -15.47
CA ARG A 85 3.33 -8.35 -16.88
C ARG A 85 2.53 -9.57 -17.34
N GLN A 86 2.18 -10.47 -16.42
CA GLN A 86 1.41 -11.66 -16.75
C GLN A 86 -0.06 -11.31 -17.01
N GLU A 87 -0.58 -11.75 -18.14
CA GLU A 87 -2.00 -11.64 -18.51
C GLU A 87 -2.71 -12.99 -18.24
N PRO A 88 -3.98 -13.01 -17.79
CA PRO A 88 -4.89 -11.87 -17.60
C PRO A 88 -4.74 -11.15 -16.25
N CYS A 89 -4.08 -11.76 -15.27
CA CYS A 89 -3.89 -11.16 -13.95
C CYS A 89 -2.42 -11.24 -13.52
N PRO A 90 -1.77 -10.10 -13.26
CA PRO A 90 -0.42 -10.07 -12.70
C PRO A 90 -0.30 -10.73 -11.32
N GLU A 91 0.82 -11.41 -11.10
CA GLU A 91 1.15 -12.07 -9.83
C GLU A 91 2.24 -11.26 -9.09
N TYR A 92 2.06 -11.05 -7.79
CA TYR A 92 2.99 -10.32 -6.93
C TYR A 92 3.38 -11.16 -5.73
N TYR A 93 4.68 -11.19 -5.45
CA TYR A 93 5.26 -11.80 -4.27
C TYR A 93 5.56 -10.69 -3.26
N ILE A 94 4.94 -10.76 -2.09
CA ILE A 94 5.00 -9.71 -1.08
C ILE A 94 5.47 -10.32 0.22
N THR A 95 6.58 -9.83 0.77
CA THR A 95 7.10 -10.29 2.05
C THR A 95 6.74 -9.30 3.14
N GLY A 96 6.33 -9.80 4.30
CA GLY A 96 6.07 -8.95 5.47
C GLY A 96 7.35 -8.27 5.97
N THR A 97 7.18 -7.26 6.81
CA THR A 97 8.29 -6.55 7.45
C THR A 97 8.26 -6.74 8.96
N LYS A 98 9.42 -6.63 9.62
CA LYS A 98 9.59 -6.81 11.07
C LYS A 98 9.09 -8.18 11.54
N ASP A 99 8.11 -8.21 12.43
CA ASP A 99 7.54 -9.42 13.05
C ASP A 99 6.89 -10.37 12.03
N LEU A 100 6.64 -9.89 10.79
CA LEU A 100 6.05 -10.65 9.70
C LEU A 100 7.04 -10.97 8.57
N GLU A 101 8.35 -10.78 8.76
CA GLU A 101 9.39 -11.08 7.74
C GLU A 101 9.36 -12.53 7.26
N LYS A 102 8.94 -13.45 8.13
CA LYS A 102 8.81 -14.89 7.81
C LYS A 102 7.56 -15.21 6.99
N VAL A 103 6.65 -14.26 6.82
CA VAL A 103 5.37 -14.47 6.13
C VAL A 103 5.43 -13.78 4.78
N SER A 104 5.32 -14.57 3.72
CA SER A 104 5.23 -14.09 2.35
C SER A 104 3.88 -14.45 1.73
N LEU A 105 3.35 -13.55 0.92
CA LEU A 105 2.08 -13.66 0.23
C LEU A 105 2.32 -13.72 -1.27
N LEU A 106 1.69 -14.69 -1.92
CA LEU A 106 1.52 -14.69 -3.37
C LEU A 106 0.14 -14.14 -3.69
N VAL A 107 0.09 -12.97 -4.30
CA VAL A 107 -1.15 -12.24 -4.59
C VAL A 107 -1.34 -12.10 -6.09
N LYS A 108 -2.49 -12.55 -6.58
CA LYS A 108 -2.93 -12.36 -7.95
C LYS A 108 -3.88 -11.18 -8.03
N ARG A 109 -3.50 -10.18 -8.82
CA ARG A 109 -4.21 -8.91 -8.93
C ARG A 109 -4.92 -8.84 -10.28
N CYS A 110 -6.24 -9.00 -10.27
CA CYS A 110 -7.10 -8.86 -11.45
C CYS A 110 -7.71 -7.44 -11.52
N GLU A 111 -8.63 -7.17 -12.46
CA GLU A 111 -9.21 -5.83 -12.64
C GLU A 111 -10.05 -5.35 -11.44
N SER A 112 -10.93 -6.19 -10.90
CA SER A 112 -11.78 -5.86 -9.75
C SER A 112 -11.30 -6.46 -8.43
N THR A 113 -10.61 -7.60 -8.49
CA THR A 113 -10.27 -8.41 -7.32
C THR A 113 -8.76 -8.56 -7.12
N ALA A 114 -8.36 -8.75 -5.87
CA ALA A 114 -7.04 -9.16 -5.45
C ALA A 114 -7.17 -10.47 -4.65
N THR A 115 -6.70 -11.56 -5.23
CA THR A 115 -6.79 -12.90 -4.63
C THR A 115 -5.46 -13.26 -3.99
N ILE A 116 -5.47 -13.56 -2.70
CA ILE A 116 -4.32 -14.17 -2.02
C ILE A 116 -4.35 -15.65 -2.38
N GLU A 117 -3.44 -16.07 -3.26
CA GLU A 117 -3.38 -17.44 -3.76
C GLU A 117 -2.67 -18.36 -2.79
N LYS A 118 -1.55 -17.91 -2.20
CA LYS A 118 -0.75 -18.72 -1.26
C LYS A 118 -0.15 -17.84 -0.18
N ILE A 119 -0.02 -18.44 1.00
CA ILE A 119 0.71 -17.87 2.13
C ILE A 119 1.85 -18.83 2.44
N ILE A 120 3.07 -18.31 2.40
CA ILE A 120 4.30 -19.05 2.61
C ILE A 120 4.89 -18.55 3.93
N VAL A 121 5.18 -19.48 4.84
CA VAL A 121 5.81 -19.18 6.12
C VAL A 121 7.16 -19.87 6.16
N GLU A 122 8.23 -19.09 6.35
CA GLU A 122 9.62 -19.56 6.51
C GLU A 122 10.00 -19.80 7.98
#